data_AF-A8SKX6-F1
#
_entry.id   AF-A8SKX6-F1
#
_cell.length_a   1.000
_cell.length_b   1.000
_cell.length_c   1.000
_cell.angle_alpha   90.00
_cell.angle_beta   90.00
_cell.angle_gamma   90.00
#
_symmetry.space_group_name_H-M   'P 1'
#
loop_
_entity.id
_entity.type
_entity.pdbx_description
1 polymer ?
#
loop_
_entity_poly.entity_id
_entity_poly.type
_entity_poly.pdbx_seq_one_letter_code
_entity_poly.pdbx_strand_id
1 'polypeptide(L)'
;MLQYIIIRNAFIFIALAFVIIIFRRFSIASRSGGSVFRPYHISDGNFYIHNALYVFDRVISLNEIKSIDVNRFRGVNLNGRRYMLTLEFKNSKSRSIFFGRNKANDELVKSLKKETEKYNIKIHTCLFD
;
A
#
# COMPACT_ATOMS: atom_id res chain seq x y z
N MET A 1 -12.36 -39.13 -12.06
CA MET A 1 -11.30 -39.26 -11.04
C MET A 1 -10.23 -38.17 -11.17
N LEU A 2 -9.45 -38.11 -12.26
CA LEU A 2 -8.38 -37.12 -12.44
C LEU A 2 -8.85 -35.66 -12.36
N GLN A 3 -9.94 -35.32 -13.06
CA GLN A 3 -10.51 -33.96 -13.05
C GLN A 3 -10.94 -33.50 -11.65
N TYR A 4 -11.53 -34.40 -10.85
CA TYR A 4 -11.91 -34.09 -9.46
C TYR A 4 -10.68 -33.81 -8.58
N ILE A 5 -9.61 -34.59 -8.74
CA ILE A 5 -8.35 -34.38 -8.00
C ILE A 5 -7.74 -33.03 -8.37
N ILE A 6 -7.71 -32.68 -9.66
CA ILE A 6 -7.20 -31.39 -10.14
C ILE A 6 -8.01 -30.24 -9.55
N ILE A 7 -9.35 -30.28 -9.64
CA ILE A 7 -10.22 -29.23 -9.12
C ILE A 7 -10.02 -29.08 -7.60
N ARG A 8 -10.05 -30.18 -6.85
CA ARG A 8 -9.85 -30.15 -5.39
C ARG A 8 -8.51 -29.52 -5.01
N ASN A 9 -7.42 -29.95 -5.65
CA ASN A 9 -6.09 -29.43 -5.35
C ASN A 9 -5.95 -27.95 -5.73
N ALA A 10 -6.55 -27.53 -6.84
CA ALA A 10 -6.59 -26.11 -7.24
C ALA A 10 -7.34 -25.26 -6.20
N PHE A 11 -8.51 -25.73 -5.71
CA PHE A 11 -9.24 -25.05 -4.64
C PHE A 11 -8.43 -24.95 -3.35
N ILE A 12 -7.77 -26.03 -2.92
CA ILE A 12 -6.91 -26.03 -1.74
C ILE A 12 -5.78 -25.01 -1.90
N PHE A 13 -5.12 -25.00 -3.06
CA PHE A 13 -4.03 -24.06 -3.34
C PHE A 13 -4.51 -22.60 -3.31
N ILE A 14 -5.64 -22.30 -3.95
CA ILE A 14 -6.23 -20.96 -3.95
C ILE A 14 -6.64 -20.55 -2.53
N ALA A 15 -7.30 -21.43 -1.78
CA ALA A 15 -7.70 -21.16 -0.40
C ALA A 15 -6.49 -20.87 0.49
N LEU A 16 -5.44 -21.69 0.40
CA LEU A 16 -4.20 -21.49 1.15
C LEU A 16 -3.54 -20.15 0.78
N ALA A 17 -3.48 -19.81 -0.51
CA ALA A 17 -2.95 -18.53 -0.96
C ALA A 17 -3.74 -17.33 -0.38
N PHE A 18 -5.08 -17.40 -0.37
CA PHE A 18 -5.92 -16.38 0.24
C PHE A 18 -5.69 -16.25 1.75
N VAL A 19 -5.60 -17.37 2.47
CA VAL A 19 -5.30 -17.38 3.91
C VAL A 19 -3.95 -16.70 4.19
N ILE A 20 -2.92 -17.01 3.40
CA ILE A 20 -1.59 -16.38 3.53
C ILE A 20 -1.68 -14.87 3.27
N ILE A 21 -2.38 -14.42 2.22
CA ILE A 21 -2.53 -13.00 1.89
C ILE A 21 -3.23 -12.24 3.02
N ILE A 22 -4.31 -12.81 3.56
CA ILE A 22 -5.08 -12.24 4.66
C ILE A 22 -4.22 -12.17 5.92
N PHE A 23 -3.59 -13.28 6.31
CA PHE A 23 -2.75 -13.34 7.51
C PHE A 23 -1.59 -12.34 7.45
N ARG A 24 -0.90 -12.26 6.30
CA ARG A 24 0.17 -11.27 6.09
C ARG A 24 -0.33 -9.83 6.24
N ARG A 25 -1.53 -9.53 5.77
CA ARG A 25 -2.14 -8.19 5.91
C ARG A 25 -2.48 -7.87 7.36
N PHE A 26 -3.11 -8.80 8.07
CA PHE A 26 -3.46 -8.64 9.49
C PHE A 26 -2.23 -8.49 10.36
N SER A 27 -1.19 -9.29 10.13
CA SER A 27 0.07 -9.23 10.90
C SER A 27 0.70 -7.83 10.84
N ILE A 28 0.70 -7.18 9.68
CA ILE A 28 1.32 -5.86 9.51
C ILE A 28 0.45 -4.76 10.10
N ALA A 29 -0.86 -4.83 9.92
CA ALA A 29 -1.79 -3.90 10.55
C ALA A 29 -1.70 -3.96 12.08
N SER A 30 -1.56 -5.15 12.65
CA SER A 30 -1.34 -5.34 14.09
C SER A 30 -0.01 -4.76 14.56
N ARG A 31 1.05 -4.87 13.77
CA ARG A 31 2.38 -4.31 14.11
C ARG A 31 2.41 -2.79 14.01
N SER A 32 1.69 -2.21 13.06
CA SER A 32 1.69 -0.77 12.84
C SER A 32 0.73 -0.03 13.78
N GLY A 33 -0.25 -0.73 14.39
CA GLY A 33 -1.36 -0.10 15.11
C GLY A 33 -2.42 0.51 14.19
N GLY A 34 -2.27 0.32 12.87
CA GLY A 34 -3.16 0.88 11.85
C GLY A 34 -4.30 -0.06 11.48
N SER A 35 -5.35 0.49 10.85
CA SER A 35 -6.45 -0.31 10.33
C SER A 35 -6.02 -1.20 9.15
N VAL A 36 -6.49 -2.44 9.14
CA VAL A 36 -6.31 -3.41 8.04
C VAL A 36 -6.82 -2.87 6.71
N PHE A 37 -7.85 -2.02 6.73
CA PHE A 37 -8.51 -1.47 5.54
C PHE A 37 -7.83 -0.23 4.97
N ARG A 38 -6.92 0.41 5.73
CA ARG A 38 -6.14 1.54 5.21
C ARG A 38 -5.10 1.05 4.20
N PRO A 39 -4.72 1.86 3.21
CA PRO A 39 -3.71 1.49 2.23
C PRO A 39 -2.29 1.45 2.82
N TYR A 40 -2.01 2.38 3.73
CA TYR A 40 -0.78 2.46 4.50
C TYR A 40 -1.05 3.07 5.87
N HIS A 41 -0.06 2.98 6.75
CA HIS A 41 -0.07 3.63 8.06
C HIS A 41 1.34 4.10 8.41
N ILE A 42 1.46 5.27 9.02
CA ILE A 42 2.74 5.81 9.49
C ILE A 42 2.71 5.80 11.01
N SER A 43 3.66 5.10 11.61
CA SER A 43 3.82 4.99 13.07
C SER A 43 5.26 4.62 13.41
N ASP A 44 5.73 5.02 14.60
CA ASP A 44 7.06 4.67 15.12
C ASP A 44 8.24 4.95 14.16
N GLY A 45 8.13 5.99 13.33
CA GLY A 45 9.13 6.35 12.33
C GLY A 45 9.21 5.44 11.11
N ASN A 46 8.21 4.58 10.92
CA ASN A 46 8.11 3.64 9.81
C ASN A 46 6.84 3.91 8.99
N PHE A 47 6.96 3.63 7.70
CA PHE A 47 5.89 3.62 6.72
C PHE A 47 5.45 2.16 6.48
N TYR A 48 4.26 1.81 6.93
CA TYR A 48 3.68 0.48 6.83
C TYR A 48 2.72 0.39 5.65
N ILE A 49 2.93 -0.57 4.75
CA ILE A 49 2.08 -0.81 3.57
C ILE A 49 1.13 -1.98 3.85
N HIS A 50 -0.18 -1.71 3.77
CA HIS A 50 -1.24 -2.69 4.05
C HIS A 50 -1.88 -3.25 2.78
N ASN A 51 -1.34 -2.94 1.59
CA ASN A 51 -1.85 -3.46 0.33
C ASN A 51 -1.68 -5.00 0.25
N ALA A 52 -2.77 -5.71 -0.05
CA ALA A 52 -2.83 -7.16 -0.06
C ALA A 52 -1.83 -7.81 -1.03
N LEU A 53 -1.68 -7.24 -2.24
CA LEU A 53 -0.85 -7.79 -3.31
C LEU A 53 0.56 -7.18 -3.37
N TYR A 54 0.98 -6.45 -2.35
CA TYR A 54 2.30 -5.85 -2.32
C TYR A 54 3.37 -6.89 -1.99
N VAL A 55 4.33 -7.08 -2.91
CA VAL A 55 5.33 -8.15 -2.84
C VAL A 55 6.59 -7.73 -2.07
N PHE A 56 7.01 -6.47 -2.21
CA PHE A 56 8.20 -5.93 -1.53
C PHE A 56 8.00 -5.74 -0.03
N ASP A 57 9.06 -5.33 0.67
CA ASP A 57 9.01 -5.03 2.09
C ASP A 57 7.95 -3.97 2.37
N ARG A 58 7.09 -4.30 3.32
CA ARG A 58 5.93 -3.48 3.71
C ARG A 58 6.23 -2.59 4.90
N VAL A 59 7.42 -2.67 5.47
CA VAL A 59 7.90 -1.78 6.52
C VAL A 59 9.09 -1.03 5.94
N ILE A 60 8.97 0.28 5.88
CA ILE A 60 9.97 1.15 5.26
C ILE A 60 10.31 2.21 6.29
N SER A 61 11.59 2.41 6.61
CA SER A 61 11.95 3.50 7.53
C SER A 61 11.72 4.85 6.85
N LEU A 62 11.05 5.79 7.53
CA LEU A 62 10.86 7.15 7.01
C LEU A 62 12.21 7.85 6.78
N ASN A 63 13.24 7.49 7.54
CA ASN A 63 14.59 8.03 7.40
C ASN A 63 15.26 7.64 6.06
N GLU A 64 14.82 6.56 5.42
CA GLU A 64 15.35 6.10 4.13
C GLU A 64 14.65 6.76 2.94
N ILE A 65 13.47 7.34 3.17
CA ILE A 65 12.67 8.02 2.16
C ILE A 65 13.27 9.42 1.94
N LYS A 66 13.44 9.77 0.67
CA LYS A 66 13.89 11.09 0.21
C LYS A 66 12.70 11.95 -0.18
N SER A 67 11.82 11.39 -0.99
CA SER A 67 10.66 12.07 -1.57
C SER A 67 9.46 11.13 -1.63
N ILE A 68 8.26 11.69 -1.59
CA ILE A 68 7.02 10.99 -1.89
C ILE A 68 6.28 11.77 -2.97
N ASP A 69 6.09 11.12 -4.12
CA ASP A 69 5.26 11.66 -5.19
C ASP A 69 3.83 11.13 -5.05
N VAL A 70 2.89 12.03 -4.90
CA VAL A 70 1.46 11.76 -4.83
C VAL A 70 0.87 12.07 -6.19
N ASN A 71 0.67 11.03 -6.99
CA ASN A 71 0.03 11.10 -8.29
C ASN A 71 -1.43 10.66 -8.17
N ARG A 72 -2.34 11.41 -8.79
CA ARG A 72 -3.74 11.03 -8.90
C ARG A 72 -4.07 10.68 -10.34
N PHE A 73 -4.71 9.54 -10.56
CA PHE A 73 -5.09 9.09 -11.90
C PHE A 73 -6.51 8.52 -11.91
N ARG A 74 -7.17 8.64 -13.06
CA ARG A 74 -8.49 8.07 -13.32
C ARG A 74 -8.31 6.69 -13.97
N GLY A 75 -8.92 5.66 -13.41
CA GLY A 75 -8.98 4.35 -14.07
C GLY A 75 -9.80 4.43 -15.36
N VAL A 76 -9.36 3.71 -16.39
CA VAL A 76 -10.10 3.54 -17.65
C VAL A 76 -11.39 2.74 -17.37
N ASN A 77 -12.49 3.09 -18.05
CA ASN A 77 -13.79 2.40 -17.98
C ASN A 77 -14.35 2.17 -16.56
N LEU A 78 -14.86 3.24 -15.93
CA LEU A 78 -15.59 3.20 -14.64
C LEU A 78 -14.79 2.64 -13.43
N ASN A 79 -13.49 2.38 -13.57
CA ASN A 79 -12.67 1.72 -12.56
C ASN A 79 -12.21 2.65 -11.40
N GLY A 80 -12.96 3.74 -11.19
CA GLY A 80 -12.76 4.71 -10.12
C GLY A 80 -11.53 5.61 -10.26
N ARG A 81 -11.42 6.59 -9.35
CA ARG A 81 -10.21 7.42 -9.18
C ARG A 81 -9.27 6.71 -8.21
N ARG A 82 -7.96 6.81 -8.45
CA ARG A 82 -6.93 6.16 -7.62
C ARG A 82 -5.79 7.12 -7.31
N TYR A 83 -5.12 6.85 -6.21
CA TYR A 83 -3.82 7.43 -5.87
C TYR A 83 -2.71 6.44 -6.20
N MET A 84 -1.62 6.98 -6.73
CA MET A 84 -0.32 6.33 -6.82
C MET A 84 0.64 7.13 -5.95
N LEU A 85 1.12 6.50 -4.87
CA LEU A 85 2.17 7.07 -4.04
C LEU A 85 3.48 6.40 -4.43
N THR A 86 4.42 7.18 -4.97
CA THR A 86 5.77 6.72 -5.29
C THR A 86 6.71 7.19 -4.19
N LEU A 87 7.30 6.26 -3.48
CA LEU A 87 8.33 6.49 -2.49
C LEU A 87 9.68 6.46 -3.21
N GLU A 88 10.38 7.58 -3.22
CA GLU A 88 11.77 7.66 -3.67
C GLU A 88 12.70 7.53 -2.48
N PHE A 89 13.65 6.60 -2.56
CA PHE A 89 14.61 6.33 -1.50
C PHE A 89 15.90 7.11 -1.72
N LYS A 90 16.64 7.34 -0.62
CA LYS A 90 17.99 7.92 -0.66
C LYS A 90 18.98 7.09 -1.48
N ASN A 91 18.74 5.79 -1.63
CA ASN A 91 19.55 4.86 -2.44
C ASN A 91 19.15 4.84 -3.93
N SER A 92 18.39 5.83 -4.40
CA SER A 92 17.91 5.96 -5.79
C SER A 92 16.95 4.86 -6.28
N LYS A 93 16.51 3.94 -5.41
CA LYS A 93 15.40 3.04 -5.73
C LYS A 93 14.08 3.78 -5.56
N SER A 94 13.03 3.31 -6.22
CA SER A 94 11.67 3.80 -6.01
C SER A 94 10.70 2.62 -5.82
N ARG A 95 9.65 2.86 -5.03
CA ARG A 95 8.58 1.89 -4.79
C ARG A 95 7.24 2.60 -4.82
N SER A 96 6.31 2.11 -5.62
CA SER A 96 4.97 2.71 -5.72
C SER A 96 3.89 1.83 -5.09
N ILE A 97 2.93 2.47 -4.44
CA ILE A 97 1.70 1.84 -3.96
C ILE A 97 0.48 2.47 -4.63
N PHE A 98 -0.52 1.65 -4.91
CA PHE A 98 -1.76 2.06 -5.54
C PHE A 98 -2.94 1.80 -4.61
N PHE A 99 -3.84 2.77 -4.49
CA PHE A 99 -5.08 2.60 -3.72
C PHE A 99 -6.22 3.45 -4.25
N GLY A 100 -7.45 2.99 -3.98
CA GLY A 100 -8.66 3.68 -4.40
C GLY A 100 -8.85 5.02 -3.70
N ARG A 101 -9.44 5.98 -4.40
CA ARG A 101 -9.83 7.26 -3.81
C ARG A 101 -11.16 7.10 -3.06
N ASN A 102 -11.19 7.48 -1.79
CA ASN A 102 -12.39 7.58 -0.97
C ASN A 102 -12.17 8.68 0.10
N LYS A 103 -13.21 9.07 0.84
CA LYS A 103 -13.12 10.16 1.82
C LYS A 103 -12.02 9.93 2.87
N ALA A 104 -11.90 8.71 3.39
CA ALA A 104 -10.89 8.35 4.39
C ALA A 104 -9.46 8.43 3.82
N ASN A 105 -9.26 8.02 2.57
CA ASN A 105 -7.96 8.05 1.90
C ASN A 105 -7.58 9.47 1.49
N ASP A 106 -8.55 10.32 1.14
CA ASP A 106 -8.31 11.74 0.88
C ASP A 106 -7.79 12.45 2.15
N GLU A 107 -8.37 12.15 3.32
CA GLU A 107 -7.90 12.66 4.62
C GLU A 107 -6.49 12.16 4.95
N LEU A 108 -6.23 10.88 4.68
CA LEU A 108 -4.94 10.22 4.92
C LEU A 108 -3.83 10.78 4.02
N VAL A 109 -4.12 11.09 2.75
CA VAL A 109 -3.17 11.79 1.86
C VAL A 109 -2.93 13.23 2.31
N LYS A 110 -3.94 13.92 2.85
CA LYS A 110 -3.78 15.28 3.41
C LYS A 110 -2.92 15.29 4.67
N SER A 111 -3.06 14.28 5.54
CA SER A 111 -2.25 14.19 6.77
C SER A 111 -0.80 13.79 6.51
N LEU A 112 -0.51 13.15 5.36
CA LEU A 112 0.82 12.70 4.97
C LEU A 112 1.89 13.78 5.16
N LYS A 113 1.64 15.02 4.70
CA LYS A 113 2.60 16.13 4.82
C LYS A 113 2.99 16.43 6.26
N LYS A 114 2.01 16.41 7.17
CA LYS A 114 2.21 16.66 8.59
C LYS A 114 2.94 15.49 9.26
N GLU A 115 2.57 14.26 8.91
CA GLU A 115 3.16 13.04 9.48
C GLU A 115 4.63 12.86 9.08
N THR A 116 5.00 13.31 7.88
CA THR A 116 6.37 13.17 7.36
C THR A 116 7.25 14.41 7.56
N GLU A 117 6.71 15.51 8.07
CA GLU A 117 7.42 16.79 8.23
C GLU A 117 8.69 16.65 9.08
N LYS A 118 8.59 15.89 10.18
CA LYS A 118 9.71 15.59 11.10
C LYS A 118 10.91 14.92 10.41
N TYR A 119 10.68 14.24 9.28
CA TYR A 119 11.68 13.45 8.58
C TYR A 119 12.29 14.19 7.37
N ASN A 120 11.92 15.46 7.15
CA ASN A 120 12.37 16.29 6.03
C ASN A 120 12.15 15.61 4.66
N ILE A 121 11.06 14.85 4.55
CA ILE A 121 10.65 14.17 3.32
C ILE A 121 9.96 15.18 2.41
N LYS A 122 10.42 15.30 1.16
CA LYS A 122 9.79 16.17 0.17
C LYS A 122 8.53 15.50 -0.37
N ILE A 123 7.41 16.22 -0.38
CA ILE A 123 6.17 15.74 -1.00
C ILE A 123 5.92 16.50 -2.29
N HIS A 124 5.89 15.77 -3.40
CA HIS A 124 5.47 16.30 -4.69
C HIS A 124 4.04 15.85 -4.94
N THR A 125 3.14 16.77 -5.29
CA THR A 125 1.77 16.43 -5.64
C THR A 125 1.57 16.76 -7.11
N CYS A 126 1.42 15.74 -7.95
CA CYS A 126 1.07 15.94 -9.35
C CYS A 126 -0.41 15.61 -9.54
N LEU A 127 -1.17 16.64 -9.88
CA LEU A 127 -2.57 16.52 -10.24
C LEU A 127 -2.64 16.32 -11.76
N PHE A 128 -2.95 15.10 -12.19
CA PHE A 128 -3.42 14.87 -13.55
C PHE A 128 -4.94 15.06 -13.50
N ASP A 129 -5.40 16.26 -13.88
CA ASP A 129 -6.83 16.57 -14.01
C ASP A 129 -7.39 16.10 -15.36
#